data_AF-A0A7Y8HJ38-F1
#
_entry.id   AF-A0A7Y8HJ38-F1
#
_cell.length_a   1.000
_cell.length_b   1.000
_cell.length_c   1.000
_cell.angle_alpha   90.00
_cell.angle_beta   90.00
_cell.angle_gamma   90.00
#
_symmetry.space_group_name_H-M   'P 1'
#
loop_
_entity.id
_entity.type
_entity.pdbx_description
1 polymer ?
#
loop_
_entity_poly.entity_id
_entity_poly.type
_entity_poly.pdbx_seq_one_letter_code
_entity_poly.pdbx_strand_id
1 'polypeptide(L)'
;MVIVATIGAYIMNFSALSTRQTTDTYFREQAMLFAKSGTELALLVISGNDHSQNCIDEVHFQYPADCSKKNDNCYEVNVSIRYWYVGSFNACQAKNALMSEIQTVESNGTVLMDIFVKTPAIMYDDEGNATRYTFHRRTIQKP
;
A
#
# COMPACT_ATOMS: atom_id res chain seq x y z
N MET A 1 -46.83 22.86 5.92
CA MET A 1 -46.18 21.65 5.35
C MET A 1 -44.79 21.90 4.77
N VAL A 2 -44.27 23.14 4.71
CA VAL A 2 -42.92 23.42 4.17
C VAL A 2 -41.80 23.04 5.14
N ILE A 3 -42.00 23.25 6.45
CA ILE A 3 -40.98 22.98 7.48
C ILE A 3 -40.70 21.48 7.63
N VAL A 4 -41.73 20.64 7.53
CA VAL A 4 -41.57 19.18 7.60
C VAL A 4 -40.85 18.66 6.35
N ALA A 5 -41.13 19.25 5.19
CA ALA A 5 -40.45 18.91 3.93
C ALA A 5 -38.96 19.30 3.95
N THR A 6 -38.61 20.47 4.50
CA THR A 6 -37.19 20.88 4.60
C THR A 6 -36.42 19.97 5.57
N ILE A 7 -36.99 19.67 6.74
CA ILE A 7 -36.36 18.74 7.70
C ILE A 7 -36.18 17.35 7.08
N GLY A 8 -37.19 16.84 6.36
CA GLY A 8 -37.07 15.57 5.64
C GLY A 8 -35.95 15.57 4.60
N ALA A 9 -35.81 16.65 3.82
CA ALA A 9 -34.74 16.80 2.84
C ALA A 9 -33.34 16.85 3.51
N TYR A 10 -33.21 17.53 4.65
CA TYR A 10 -31.97 17.56 5.42
C TYR A 10 -31.59 16.18 5.97
N ILE A 11 -32.55 15.43 6.52
CA ILE A 11 -32.31 14.08 7.04
C ILE A 11 -31.85 13.15 5.92
N MET A 12 -32.47 13.24 4.73
CA MET A 12 -32.07 12.44 3.58
C MET A 12 -30.65 12.79 3.09
N ASN A 13 -30.33 14.08 3.00
CA ASN A 13 -28.98 14.53 2.65
C ASN A 13 -27.94 14.07 3.68
N PHE A 14 -28.24 14.19 4.97
CA PHE A 14 -27.35 13.71 6.02
C PHE A 14 -27.13 12.20 5.93
N SER A 15 -28.20 11.42 5.72
CA SER A 15 -28.11 9.96 5.57
C SER A 15 -27.27 9.56 4.36
N ALA A 16 -27.40 10.27 3.23
CA ALA A 16 -26.58 10.04 2.05
C ALA A 16 -25.10 10.37 2.30
N LEU A 17 -24.82 11.46 3.02
CA LEU A 17 -23.45 11.83 3.42
C LEU A 17 -22.84 10.83 4.39
N SER A 18 -23.57 10.42 5.43
CA SER A 18 -23.12 9.42 6.40
C SER A 18 -22.80 8.10 5.71
N THR A 19 -23.66 7.64 4.78
CA THR A 19 -23.41 6.40 4.02
C THR A 19 -22.11 6.46 3.23
N ARG A 20 -21.85 7.58 2.53
CA ARG A 20 -20.60 7.78 1.78
C ARG A 20 -19.37 7.81 2.69
N GLN A 21 -19.45 8.52 3.82
CA GLN A 21 -18.38 8.55 4.80
C GLN A 21 -18.08 7.15 5.36
N THR A 22 -19.10 6.34 5.62
CA THR A 22 -18.93 4.96 6.06
C THR A 22 -18.25 4.10 5.00
N THR A 23 -18.63 4.23 3.72
CA THR A 23 -17.98 3.48 2.63
C THR A 23 -16.52 3.87 2.46
N ASP A 24 -16.20 5.17 2.52
CA ASP A 24 -14.83 5.65 2.38
C ASP A 24 -13.95 5.17 3.55
N THR A 25 -14.49 5.19 4.76
CA THR A 25 -13.81 4.66 5.95
C THR A 25 -13.54 3.17 5.82
N TYR A 26 -14.51 2.40 5.35
CA TYR A 26 -14.38 0.96 5.13
C TYR A 26 -13.27 0.60 4.12
N PHE A 27 -13.18 1.32 2.99
CA PHE A 27 -12.10 1.09 2.01
C PHE A 27 -10.72 1.47 2.57
N ARG A 28 -10.65 2.56 3.34
CA ARG A 28 -9.41 2.99 3.99
C ARG A 28 -8.94 1.96 5.01
N GLU A 29 -9.82 1.44 5.86
CA GLU A 29 -9.47 0.44 6.87
C GLU A 29 -8.99 -0.86 6.24
N GLN A 30 -9.66 -1.35 5.20
CA GLN A 30 -9.17 -2.51 4.44
C GLN A 30 -7.81 -2.26 3.81
N ALA A 31 -7.62 -1.11 3.16
CA ALA A 31 -6.33 -0.78 2.55
C ALA A 31 -5.21 -0.71 3.61
N MET A 32 -5.49 -0.20 4.81
CA MET A 32 -4.55 -0.22 5.93
C MET A 32 -4.21 -1.64 6.40
N LEU A 33 -5.19 -2.53 6.47
CA LEU A 33 -4.98 -3.94 6.82
C LEU A 33 -4.12 -4.64 5.76
N PHE A 34 -4.41 -4.45 4.48
CA PHE A 34 -3.60 -5.00 3.39
C PHE A 34 -2.19 -4.43 3.37
N ALA A 35 -2.02 -3.13 3.67
CA ALA A 35 -0.70 -2.55 3.78
C ALA A 35 0.11 -3.18 4.93
N LYS A 36 -0.52 -3.49 6.07
CA LYS A 36 0.13 -4.18 7.18
C LYS A 36 0.48 -5.63 6.83
N SER A 37 -0.45 -6.37 6.23
CA SER A 37 -0.18 -7.73 5.76
C SER A 37 0.95 -7.76 4.71
N GLY A 38 0.99 -6.77 3.81
CA GLY A 38 2.07 -6.62 2.84
C GLY A 38 3.42 -6.36 3.48
N THR A 39 3.49 -5.59 4.57
CA THR A 39 4.75 -5.42 5.32
C THR A 39 5.22 -6.72 5.98
N GLU A 40 4.29 -7.51 6.53
CA GLU A 40 4.62 -8.79 7.19
C GLU A 40 5.08 -9.83 6.16
N LEU A 41 4.41 -9.88 5.00
CA LEU A 41 4.81 -10.73 3.89
C LEU A 41 6.19 -10.32 3.34
N ALA A 42 6.42 -9.03 3.11
CA ALA A 42 7.70 -8.53 2.67
C ALA A 42 8.82 -8.90 3.65
N LEU A 43 8.59 -8.75 4.96
CA LEU A 43 9.54 -9.14 5.99
C LEU A 43 9.84 -10.66 5.98
N LEU A 44 8.82 -11.49 5.74
CA LEU A 44 8.97 -12.94 5.63
C LEU A 44 9.80 -13.34 4.40
N VAL A 45 9.56 -12.71 3.25
CA VAL A 45 10.32 -13.00 2.02
C VAL A 45 11.76 -12.51 2.17
N ILE A 46 11.98 -11.35 2.82
CA ILE A 46 13.33 -10.86 3.16
C ILE A 46 14.05 -11.85 4.06
N SER A 47 13.45 -12.30 5.16
CA SER A 47 14.11 -13.21 6.12
C SER A 47 14.39 -14.61 5.57
N GLY A 48 13.59 -15.07 4.61
CA GLY A 48 13.79 -16.36 3.93
C GLY A 48 14.78 -16.32 2.77
N ASN A 49 15.29 -15.14 2.39
CA ASN A 49 16.14 -14.98 1.21
C ASN A 49 17.64 -14.87 1.60
N ASP A 50 18.50 -15.50 0.80
CA ASP A 50 19.94 -15.36 0.95
C ASP A 50 20.40 -14.05 0.31
N HIS A 51 20.56 -13.03 1.15
CA HIS A 51 21.02 -11.71 0.76
C HIS A 51 22.37 -11.72 0.04
N SER A 52 23.23 -12.72 0.28
CA SER A 52 24.56 -12.80 -0.33
C SER A 52 24.51 -13.06 -1.84
N GLN A 53 23.41 -13.65 -2.34
CA GLN A 53 23.24 -14.04 -3.74
C GLN A 53 22.30 -13.11 -4.51
N ASN A 54 21.19 -12.68 -3.89
CA ASN A 54 20.19 -11.83 -4.55
C ASN A 54 19.39 -10.99 -3.53
N CYS A 55 18.95 -9.80 -3.93
CA CYS A 55 18.05 -8.96 -3.12
C CYS A 55 16.66 -8.86 -3.73
N ILE A 56 15.66 -8.75 -2.87
CA ILE A 56 14.26 -8.63 -3.28
C ILE A 56 13.91 -7.15 -3.32
N ASP A 57 13.62 -6.68 -4.51
CA ASP A 57 13.33 -5.26 -4.76
C ASP A 57 11.85 -4.95 -4.56
N GLU A 58 10.98 -5.89 -4.94
CA GLU A 58 9.54 -5.71 -4.92
C GLU A 58 8.82 -7.00 -4.53
N VAL A 59 7.74 -6.84 -3.76
CA VAL A 59 6.77 -7.90 -3.47
C VAL A 59 5.41 -7.43 -3.94
N HIS A 60 4.82 -8.20 -4.84
CA HIS A 60 3.51 -7.94 -5.41
C HIS A 60 2.54 -9.07 -5.07
N PHE A 61 1.34 -8.73 -4.61
CA PHE A 61 0.25 -9.68 -4.50
C PHE A 61 -1.10 -9.00 -4.71
N GLN A 62 -2.09 -9.83 -5.05
CA GLN A 62 -3.45 -9.39 -5.31
C GLN A 62 -4.42 -10.20 -4.46
N TYR A 63 -5.49 -9.55 -4.00
CA TYR A 63 -6.55 -10.20 -3.26
C TYR A 63 -7.93 -9.81 -3.81
N PRO A 64 -8.83 -10.77 -4.08
CA PRO A 64 -8.62 -12.24 -4.02
C PRO A 64 -7.61 -12.77 -5.06
N ALA A 65 -7.08 -13.98 -4.85
CA ALA A 65 -5.95 -14.52 -5.65
C ALA A 65 -6.30 -14.77 -7.14
N ASP A 66 -7.56 -15.02 -7.46
CA ASP A 66 -8.05 -15.34 -8.82
C ASP A 66 -8.39 -14.11 -9.67
N CYS A 67 -7.76 -12.98 -9.36
CA CYS A 67 -7.92 -11.69 -10.02
C CYS A 67 -7.23 -11.63 -11.40
N SER A 68 -7.59 -12.55 -12.29
CA SER A 68 -6.92 -12.72 -13.59
C SER A 68 -7.53 -11.86 -14.70
N LYS A 69 -8.61 -11.09 -14.45
CA LYS A 69 -9.25 -10.23 -15.45
C LYS A 69 -9.16 -8.75 -15.08
N LYS A 70 -8.85 -7.94 -16.10
CA LYS A 70 -8.65 -6.47 -16.06
C LYS A 70 -9.81 -5.66 -15.44
N ASN A 71 -10.94 -6.30 -15.13
CA ASN A 71 -12.19 -5.70 -14.60
C ASN A 71 -12.64 -6.28 -13.25
N ASP A 72 -11.85 -7.15 -12.60
CA ASP A 72 -12.24 -7.68 -11.30
C ASP A 72 -11.90 -6.70 -10.17
N ASN A 73 -12.79 -6.64 -9.17
CA ASN A 73 -12.69 -5.81 -7.98
C ASN A 73 -11.58 -6.35 -7.06
N CYS A 74 -10.33 -6.10 -7.43
CA CYS A 74 -9.15 -6.63 -6.76
C CYS A 74 -8.38 -5.56 -6.00
N TYR A 75 -7.92 -5.90 -4.81
CA TYR A 75 -6.91 -5.14 -4.09
C TYR A 75 -5.54 -5.53 -4.65
N GLU A 76 -4.82 -4.53 -5.15
CA GLU A 76 -3.47 -4.70 -5.67
C GLU A 76 -2.49 -4.10 -4.65
N VAL A 77 -1.61 -4.93 -4.10
CA VAL A 77 -0.61 -4.50 -3.13
C VAL A 77 0.77 -4.59 -3.76
N ASN A 78 1.43 -3.45 -3.87
CA ASN A 78 2.81 -3.33 -4.32
C ASN A 78 3.67 -2.86 -3.15
N VAL A 79 4.65 -3.66 -2.78
CA VAL A 79 5.66 -3.30 -1.77
C VAL A 79 6.98 -3.12 -2.48
N SER A 80 7.51 -1.89 -2.49
CA SER A 80 8.87 -1.59 -2.94
C SER A 80 9.79 -1.57 -1.73
N ILE A 81 10.87 -2.33 -1.80
CA ILE A 81 11.83 -2.52 -0.72
C ILE A 81 13.14 -1.84 -1.12
N ARG A 82 13.65 -1.01 -0.21
CA ARG A 82 14.93 -0.32 -0.36
C ARG A 82 15.80 -0.61 0.82
N TYR A 83 17.07 -0.86 0.58
CA TYR A 83 17.97 -1.35 1.60
C TYR A 83 19.00 -0.30 2.04
N TRP A 84 19.37 -0.38 3.31
CA TRP A 84 20.44 0.38 3.94
C TRP A 84 21.48 -0.58 4.52
N TYR A 85 22.71 -0.52 4.01
CA TYR A 85 23.81 -1.38 4.41
C TYR A 85 25.10 -0.58 4.70
N VAL A 86 25.95 -1.19 5.52
CA VAL A 86 27.32 -0.73 5.82
C VAL A 86 28.28 -1.58 4.99
N GLY A 87 29.07 -0.96 4.11
CA GLY A 87 30.02 -1.63 3.22
C GLY A 87 29.44 -2.09 1.87
N SER A 88 30.32 -2.62 1.00
CA SER A 88 29.96 -3.05 -0.36
C SER A 88 29.30 -4.43 -0.36
N PHE A 89 27.96 -4.45 -0.38
CA PHE A 89 27.18 -5.65 -0.66
C PHE A 89 27.04 -5.82 -2.18
N ASN A 90 28.01 -6.51 -2.78
CA ASN A 90 28.19 -6.59 -4.24
C ASN A 90 26.98 -7.16 -5.01
N ALA A 91 26.04 -7.88 -4.39
CA ALA A 91 24.84 -8.39 -5.07
C ALA A 91 23.64 -7.42 -5.05
N CYS A 92 23.55 -6.55 -4.04
CA CYS A 92 22.36 -5.72 -3.78
C CYS A 92 22.58 -4.21 -4.04
N GLN A 93 23.84 -3.78 -4.17
CA GLN A 93 24.19 -2.38 -4.42
C GLN A 93 23.69 -1.85 -5.77
N ALA A 94 23.52 -2.70 -6.78
CA ALA A 94 23.27 -2.26 -8.14
C ALA A 94 21.81 -1.92 -8.46
N LYS A 95 20.83 -2.35 -7.65
CA LYS A 95 19.41 -2.26 -8.03
C LYS A 95 18.58 -1.29 -7.19
N ASN A 96 18.82 -1.15 -5.87
CA ASN A 96 17.96 -0.31 -5.02
C ASN A 96 18.65 0.31 -3.79
N ALA A 97 19.96 0.52 -3.85
CA ALA A 97 20.69 1.24 -2.80
C ALA A 97 20.35 2.74 -2.85
N LEU A 98 19.71 3.26 -1.81
CA LEU A 98 19.47 4.71 -1.66
C LEU A 98 20.76 5.49 -1.35
N MET A 99 21.80 4.79 -0.90
CA MET A 99 23.11 5.32 -0.56
C MET A 99 24.15 4.21 -0.69
N SER A 100 25.34 4.53 -1.19
CA SER A 100 26.40 3.55 -1.46
C SER A 100 27.09 3.02 -0.20
N GLU A 101 27.04 3.76 0.92
CA GLU A 101 27.73 3.37 2.15
C GLU A 101 27.18 4.12 3.38
N ILE A 102 26.67 3.39 4.38
CA ILE A 102 26.39 3.94 5.71
C ILE A 102 27.59 3.66 6.61
N GLN A 103 28.00 4.65 7.40
CA GLN A 103 29.18 4.56 8.30
C GLN A 103 28.85 3.97 9.68
N THR A 104 27.56 3.82 10.02
CA THR A 104 27.10 3.37 11.34
C THR A 104 26.73 1.88 11.31
N VAL A 105 27.48 1.05 12.04
CA VAL A 105 27.29 -0.42 12.14
C VAL A 105 25.86 -0.80 12.57
N GLU A 106 25.25 0.00 13.43
CA GLU A 106 23.89 -0.26 13.97
C GLU A 106 22.79 -0.23 12.91
N SER A 107 22.98 0.56 11.85
CA SER A 107 22.02 0.73 10.76
C SER A 107 22.19 -0.31 9.65
N ASN A 108 23.19 -1.20 9.76
CA ASN A 108 23.45 -2.23 8.78
C ASN A 108 22.27 -3.20 8.66
N GLY A 109 21.78 -3.41 7.44
CA GLY A 109 20.66 -4.33 7.16
C GLY A 109 19.28 -3.72 7.38
N THR A 110 19.17 -2.41 7.60
CA THR A 110 17.86 -1.77 7.75
C THR A 110 17.15 -1.70 6.39
N VAL A 111 15.84 -1.93 6.38
CA VAL A 111 15.02 -1.86 5.17
C VAL A 111 13.97 -0.77 5.27
N LEU A 112 13.84 0.00 4.20
CA LEU A 112 12.75 0.94 3.97
C LEU A 112 11.75 0.27 3.03
N MET A 113 10.52 0.12 3.49
CA MET A 113 9.43 -0.44 2.69
C MET A 113 8.41 0.63 2.37
N ASP A 114 8.14 0.79 1.08
CA ASP A 114 7.08 1.61 0.52
C ASP A 114 5.96 0.73 0.01
N ILE A 115 4.79 0.87 0.62
CA ILE A 115 3.64 0.02 0.36
C ILE A 115 2.56 0.86 -0.28
N PHE A 116 2.17 0.47 -1.49
CA PHE A 116 1.08 1.05 -2.25
C PHE A 116 -0.02 0.01 -2.39
N VAL A 117 -1.19 0.32 -1.83
CA VAL A 117 -2.41 -0.49 -1.97
C VAL A 117 -3.37 0.24 -2.88
N LYS A 118 -3.69 -0.34 -4.03
CA LYS A 118 -4.74 0.16 -4.92
C LYS A 118 -6.03 -0.62 -4.63
N THR A 119 -7.10 0.12 -4.42
CA THR A 119 -8.43 -0.44 -4.17
C THR A 119 -9.11 -0.93 -5.44
N PRO A 120 -10.09 -1.82 -5.30
CA PRO A 120 -10.87 -2.34 -6.44
C PRO A 120 -11.77 -1.30 -7.11
N ALA A 121 -12.20 -0.28 -6.36
CA ALA A 121 -13.15 0.70 -6.86
C ALA A 121 -12.49 1.64 -7.89
N ILE A 122 -13.04 1.65 -9.10
CA ILE A 122 -12.73 2.65 -10.11
C ILE A 122 -13.54 3.90 -9.77
N MET A 123 -12.83 4.97 -9.41
CA MET A 123 -13.36 6.32 -9.30
C MET A 123 -13.08 7.04 -10.62
N TYR A 124 -13.98 7.91 -11.05
CA TYR A 124 -13.71 8.81 -12.18
C TYR A 124 -13.38 10.17 -11.60
N ASP A 125 -12.28 10.78 -12.05
CA ASP A 125 -12.02 12.18 -11.75
C ASP A 125 -13.02 13.10 -12.50
N ASP A 126 -13.00 14.39 -12.19
CA ASP A 126 -13.87 15.39 -12.83
C ASP A 126 -13.60 15.52 -14.35
N GLU A 127 -12.49 14.96 -14.83
CA GLU A 127 -12.06 14.92 -16.23
C GLU A 127 -12.45 13.59 -16.93
N GLY A 128 -13.10 12.67 -16.20
CA GLY A 128 -13.55 11.37 -16.72
C GLY A 128 -12.47 10.29 -16.79
N ASN A 129 -11.29 10.51 -16.19
CA ASN A 129 -10.25 9.50 -16.09
C ASN A 129 -10.53 8.52 -14.95
N ALA A 130 -10.41 7.23 -15.25
CA ALA A 130 -10.50 6.16 -14.27
C ALA A 130 -9.27 6.18 -13.33
N THR A 131 -9.47 6.59 -12.09
CA THR A 131 -8.47 6.55 -11.01
C THR A 131 -8.91 5.57 -9.93
N ARG A 132 -7.97 4.99 -9.20
CA ARG A 132 -8.26 4.10 -8.06
C ARG A 132 -7.79 4.77 -6.79
N TYR A 133 -8.56 4.62 -5.70
CA TYR A 133 -8.07 5.05 -4.39
C TYR A 133 -6.80 4.28 -4.05
N THR A 134 -5.72 5.01 -3.82
CA THR A 134 -4.39 4.47 -3.53
C THR A 134 -3.99 4.86 -2.12
N PHE A 135 -3.79 3.86 -1.27
CA PHE A 135 -3.26 4.04 0.07
C PHE A 135 -1.75 3.83 0.05
N HIS A 136 -0.99 4.81 0.55
CA HIS A 136 0.45 4.73 0.68
C HIS A 136 0.86 4.68 2.15
N ARG A 137 1.76 3.75 2.48
CA ARG A 137 2.41 3.67 3.78
C ARG A 137 3.90 3.42 3.59
N ARG A 138 4.72 4.17 4.31
CA ARG A 138 6.17 3.97 4.40
C ARG A 138 6.53 3.49 5.80
N THR A 139 7.39 2.48 5.90
CA THR A 139 7.90 1.98 7.18
C THR A 139 9.37 1.61 7.08
N ILE A 140 10.09 1.80 8.18
CA ILE A 140 11.47 1.36 8.35
C ILE A 140 11.43 0.15 9.26
N GLN A 141 12.08 -0.94 8.88
CA GLN A 141 12.19 -2.13 9.70
C GLN A 141 13.64 -2.62 9.70
N LYS A 142 14.03 -3.26 10.80
CA LYS A 142 15.26 -4.05 10.86
C LYS A 142 14.84 -5.53 10.86
N PRO A 143 15.10 -6.27 9.77
CA PRO A 143 14.90 -7.71 9.74
C PRO A 143 15.86 -8.44 10.69
#